data_AF-A0A4Y2VF00-F1
#
_entry.id   AF-A0A4Y2VF00-F1
#
_cell.length_a   1.000
_cell.length_b   1.000
_cell.length_c   1.000
_cell.angle_alpha   90.00
_cell.angle_beta   90.00
_cell.angle_gamma   90.00
#
_symmetry.space_group_name_H-M   'P 1'
#
loop_
_entity.id
_entity.type
_entity.pdbx_description
1 polymer ?
#
loop_
_entity_poly.entity_id
_entity_poly.type
_entity_poly.pdbx_seq_one_letter_code
_entity_poly.pdbx_strand_id
1 'polypeptide(L)'
;MKRRAETLKIPETFMLELFLQRLPTSVQTILASVTDLTLYKAAEISDRILEVTPVPMEIHTVDENNSNSMKEKLLCEIEKLNARIDKLEFSRSRSPFSRNRSNQRL
;
A
#
# COMPACT_ATOMS: atom_id res chain seq x y z
N MET A 1 -9.92 6.65 39.92
CA MET A 1 -8.91 5.64 39.49
C MET A 1 -7.51 6.26 39.47
N LYS A 2 -6.88 6.56 40.62
CA LYS A 2 -5.61 7.33 40.62
C LYS A 2 -4.62 7.04 41.76
N ARG A 3 -4.60 5.81 42.31
CA ARG A 3 -3.73 5.47 43.46
C ARG A 3 -3.17 4.04 43.42
N ARG A 4 -2.61 3.61 42.29
CA ARG A 4 -1.88 2.32 42.22
C ARG A 4 -0.42 2.45 41.79
N ALA A 5 0.01 3.61 41.30
CA ALA A 5 1.38 3.82 40.83
C ALA A 5 2.35 4.30 41.93
N GLU A 6 1.85 4.79 43.06
CA GLU A 6 2.67 5.46 44.09
C GLU A 6 3.51 4.49 44.95
N THR A 7 3.23 3.18 44.92
CA THR A 7 3.88 2.19 45.81
C THR A 7 4.70 1.12 45.07
N LEU A 8 4.71 1.10 43.73
CA LEU A 8 5.46 0.11 42.97
C LEU A 8 6.79 0.70 42.53
N LYS A 9 7.85 0.50 43.32
CA LYS A 9 9.22 0.77 42.88
C LYS A 9 9.60 -0.31 41.87
N ILE A 10 9.36 -0.04 40.59
CA ILE A 10 9.77 -0.91 39.49
C ILE A 10 11.29 -0.78 39.33
N PRO A 11 12.03 -1.89 39.32
CA PRO A 11 13.47 -1.87 39.06
C PRO A 11 13.78 -1.26 37.68
N GLU A 12 14.80 -0.41 37.61
CA GLU A 12 15.21 0.21 36.34
C GLU A 12 15.65 -0.84 35.31
N THR A 13 16.27 -1.94 35.75
CA THR A 13 16.65 -3.06 34.91
C THR A 13 15.46 -3.67 34.18
N PHE A 14 14.33 -3.82 34.86
CA PHE A 14 13.09 -4.34 34.26
C PHE A 14 12.50 -3.35 33.25
N MET A 15 12.56 -2.04 33.55
CA MET A 15 12.10 -1.02 32.60
C MET A 15 12.98 -0.98 31.36
N LEU A 16 14.29 -1.15 31.51
CA LEU A 16 15.23 -1.23 30.39
C LEU A 16 14.96 -2.47 29.53
N GLU A 17 14.70 -3.62 30.14
CA GLU A 17 14.38 -4.86 29.39
C GLU A 17 13.09 -4.70 28.57
N LEU A 18 12.01 -4.19 29.18
CA LEU A 18 10.77 -3.91 28.46
C LEU A 18 10.95 -2.88 27.34
N PHE A 19 11.78 -1.88 27.59
CA PHE A 19 12.12 -0.86 26.60
C PHE A 19 12.83 -1.50 25.39
N LEU A 20 13.87 -2.31 25.63
CA LEU A 20 14.60 -3.01 24.58
C LEU A 20 13.70 -3.95 23.78
N GLN A 21 12.82 -4.71 24.44
CA GLN A 21 11.86 -5.62 23.77
C GLN A 21 10.92 -4.91 22.79
N ARG A 22 10.60 -3.63 23.03
CA ARG A 22 9.70 -2.84 22.18
C ARG A 22 10.39 -2.29 20.93
N LEU A 23 11.72 -2.23 20.92
CA LEU A 23 12.48 -1.63 19.82
C LEU A 23 12.64 -2.59 18.64
N PRO A 24 12.79 -2.07 17.40
CA PRO A 24 13.18 -2.88 16.26
C PRO A 24 14.54 -3.57 16.47
N THR A 25 14.73 -4.75 15.89
CA THR A 25 15.96 -5.55 16.02
C THR A 25 17.22 -4.78 15.60
N SER A 26 17.11 -3.91 14.59
CA SER A 26 18.21 -3.04 14.15
C SER A 26 18.69 -2.11 15.26
N VAL A 27 17.76 -1.47 15.98
CA VAL A 27 18.05 -0.57 17.10
C VAL A 27 18.59 -1.37 18.29
N GLN A 28 17.99 -2.53 18.60
CA GLN A 28 18.48 -3.40 19.69
C GLN A 28 19.93 -3.84 19.48
N THR A 29 20.30 -4.21 18.25
CA THR A 29 21.67 -4.63 17.90
C THR A 29 22.67 -3.50 18.14
N ILE A 30 22.30 -2.26 17.81
CA ILE A 30 23.14 -1.08 18.07
C ILE A 30 23.27 -0.84 19.57
N LEU A 31 22.16 -0.85 20.32
CA LEU A 31 22.17 -0.63 21.77
C LEU A 31 22.98 -1.70 22.53
N ALA A 32 22.99 -2.95 22.04
CA ALA A 32 23.79 -4.02 22.64
C ALA A 32 25.31 -3.77 22.56
N SER A 33 25.77 -2.92 21.63
CA SER A 33 27.18 -2.54 21.51
C SER A 33 27.60 -1.43 22.48
N VAL A 34 26.64 -0.78 23.15
CA VAL A 34 26.91 0.34 24.07
C VAL A 34 27.15 -0.19 25.48
N THR A 35 28.31 0.12 26.06
CA THR A 35 28.63 -0.20 27.46
C THR A 35 27.93 0.77 28.42
N ASP A 36 27.60 0.30 29.63
CA ASP A 36 26.93 1.08 30.68
C ASP A 36 25.61 1.74 30.25
N LEU A 37 24.75 0.92 29.65
CA LEU A 37 23.45 1.33 29.15
C LEU A 37 22.43 1.51 30.29
N THR A 38 22.16 2.77 30.63
CA THR A 38 21.05 3.17 31.52
C THR A 38 19.76 3.38 30.71
N LEU A 39 18.59 3.33 31.34
CA LEU A 39 17.31 3.55 30.66
C LEU A 39 17.25 4.89 29.91
N TYR A 40 17.75 5.96 30.54
CA TYR A 40 17.76 7.29 29.93
C TYR A 40 18.60 7.35 28.65
N LYS A 41 19.83 6.83 28.69
CA LYS A 41 20.71 6.75 27.52
C LYS A 41 20.13 5.86 26.41
N ALA A 42 19.50 4.74 26.78
CA ALA A 42 18.86 3.87 25.81
C ALA A 42 17.74 4.61 25.06
N ALA A 43 16.93 5.40 25.77
CA ALA A 43 15.89 6.23 25.17
C ALA A 43 16.47 7.28 24.22
N GLU A 44 17.45 8.05 24.68
CA GLU A 44 18.10 9.09 23.86
C GLU A 44 18.73 8.52 22.58
N ILE A 45 19.46 7.41 22.69
CA ILE A 45 20.11 6.77 21.54
C ILE A 45 19.05 6.20 20.59
N SER A 46 17.99 5.58 21.11
CA SER A 46 16.90 5.05 20.30
C SER A 46 16.20 6.14 19.50
N ASP A 47 15.87 7.26 20.15
CA ASP A 47 15.20 8.39 19.50
C ASP A 47 16.06 8.93 18.34
N ARG A 48 17.36 9.12 18.57
CA ARG A 48 18.30 9.57 17.53
C ARG A 48 18.43 8.55 16.39
N ILE A 49 18.48 7.26 16.69
CA ILE A 49 18.54 6.22 15.66
C ILE A 49 17.25 6.26 14.82
N LEU A 50 16.08 6.36 15.45
CA LEU A 50 14.81 6.41 14.74
C LEU A 50 14.65 7.68 13.89
N GLU A 51 15.24 8.79 14.31
CA GLU A 51 15.25 10.05 13.55
C GLU A 51 16.14 9.97 12.30
N VAL A 52 17.25 9.23 12.37
CA VAL A 52 18.23 9.10 11.27
C VAL A 52 17.95 7.90 10.37
N THR A 53 17.35 6.84 10.91
CA THR A 53 17.05 5.63 10.14
C THR A 53 15.93 5.96 9.16
N PRO A 54 16.17 5.88 7.84
CA PRO A 54 15.09 6.04 6.89
C PRO A 54 14.05 4.96 7.19
N VAL A 55 12.82 5.38 7.49
CA VAL A 55 11.71 4.45 7.69
C VAL A 55 11.70 3.54 6.45
N PRO A 56 11.94 2.22 6.60
CA PRO A 56 11.73 1.33 5.48
C PRO A 56 10.25 1.48 5.17
N MET A 57 9.96 2.10 4.03
CA MET A 57 8.62 2.15 3.51
C MET A 57 8.26 0.69 3.29
N GLU A 58 7.53 0.08 4.22
CA GLU A 58 6.84 -1.17 3.99
C GLU A 58 5.82 -0.87 2.89
N ILE A 59 6.30 -0.89 1.65
CA ILE A 59 5.46 -0.96 0.49
C ILE A 59 4.87 -2.36 0.61
N HIS A 60 3.74 -2.46 1.30
CA HIS A 60 2.88 -3.63 1.19
C HIS A 60 2.54 -3.72 -0.30
N THR A 61 3.28 -4.57 -1.02
CA THR A 61 2.99 -4.92 -2.39
C THR A 61 1.58 -5.48 -2.38
N VAL A 62 0.61 -4.66 -2.80
CA VAL A 62 -0.74 -5.12 -3.08
C VAL A 62 -0.55 -6.22 -4.12
N ASP A 63 -0.75 -7.46 -3.67
CA ASP A 63 -0.63 -8.72 -4.41
C ASP A 63 -0.69 -8.48 -5.92
N GLU A 64 0.49 -8.44 -6.57
CA GLU A 64 0.62 -8.09 -7.99
C GLU A 64 -0.27 -9.00 -8.85
N ASN A 65 -0.55 -10.21 -8.36
CA ASN A 65 -1.43 -11.18 -8.98
C ASN A 65 -2.88 -10.68 -9.13
N ASN A 66 -3.42 -9.95 -8.14
CA ASN A 66 -4.77 -9.40 -8.21
C ASN A 66 -4.85 -8.15 -9.10
N SER A 67 -3.82 -7.30 -9.05
CA SER A 67 -3.70 -6.11 -9.92
C SER A 67 -3.60 -6.50 -11.40
N ASN A 68 -2.79 -7.51 -11.71
CA ASN A 68 -2.66 -8.06 -13.06
C ASN A 68 -3.97 -8.69 -13.55
N SER A 69 -4.68 -9.45 -12.69
CA SER A 69 -5.99 -10.02 -13.02
C SER A 69 -7.04 -8.95 -13.36
N MET A 70 -7.09 -7.86 -12.60
CA MET A 70 -8.02 -6.76 -12.87
C MET A 70 -7.64 -6.01 -14.15
N LYS A 71 -6.34 -5.77 -14.37
CA LYS A 71 -5.83 -5.13 -15.58
C LYS A 71 -6.14 -5.94 -16.84
N GLU A 72 -5.96 -7.26 -16.82
CA GLU A 72 -6.29 -8.15 -17.94
C GLU A 72 -7.80 -8.15 -18.25
N LYS A 73 -8.65 -8.17 -17.22
CA LYS A 73 -10.12 -8.08 -17.41
C LYS A 73 -10.52 -6.76 -18.07
N LEU A 74 -9.92 -5.65 -17.66
CA LEU A 74 -10.18 -4.33 -18.25
C LEU A 74 -9.73 -4.27 -19.72
N LEU A 75 -8.56 -4.82 -20.06
CA LEU A 75 -8.09 -4.88 -21.44
C LEU A 75 -9.03 -5.71 -22.32
N CYS A 76 -9.51 -6.85 -21.81
CA CYS A 76 -10.45 -7.70 -22.53
C CYS A 76 -11.81 -7.02 -22.77
N GLU A 77 -12.32 -6.24 -21.81
CA GLU A 77 -13.55 -5.45 -22.02
C GLU A 77 -13.34 -4.30 -23.02
N ILE A 78 -12.20 -3.63 -23.01
CA ILE A 78 -11.86 -2.60 -24.01
C ILE A 78 -11.86 -3.21 -25.42
N GLU A 79 -11.26 -4.39 -25.60
CA GLU A 79 -11.24 -5.08 -26.89
C GLU A 79 -12.65 -5.44 -27.37
N LYS A 80 -13.51 -5.95 -26.49
CA LYS A 80 -14.91 -6.24 -26.81
C LYS A 80 -15.69 -4.98 -27.19
N LEU A 81 -15.45 -3.87 -26.49
CA LEU A 81 -16.08 -2.58 -26.80
C LEU A 81 -15.65 -2.07 -28.16
N ASN A 82 -14.35 -2.12 -28.48
CA ASN A 82 -13.84 -1.76 -29.80
C ASN A 82 -14.45 -2.61 -30.91
N ALA A 83 -14.53 -3.94 -30.73
CA ALA A 83 -15.17 -4.82 -31.70
C ALA A 83 -16.67 -4.53 -31.90
N ARG A 84 -17.37 -4.02 -30.87
CA ARG A 84 -18.77 -3.56 -31.00
C ARG A 84 -18.87 -2.23 -31.74
N ILE A 85 -17.93 -1.31 -31.51
CA ILE A 85 -17.85 -0.04 -32.23
C ILE A 85 -17.63 -0.30 -33.72
N ASP A 86 -16.66 -1.14 -34.09
CA ASP A 86 -16.38 -1.48 -35.48
C ASP A 86 -17.60 -2.05 -36.20
N LYS A 87 -18.35 -2.94 -35.53
CA LYS A 87 -19.61 -3.50 -36.05
C LYS A 87 -20.70 -2.45 -36.24
N LEU A 88 -20.79 -1.51 -35.30
CA LEU A 88 -21.78 -0.43 -35.36
C LEU A 88 -21.45 0.57 -36.47
N GLU A 89 -20.18 0.95 -36.61
CA GLU A 89 -19.69 1.80 -37.69
C GLU A 89 -19.89 1.16 -39.06
N PHE A 90 -19.60 -0.14 -39.17
CA PHE A 90 -19.86 -0.91 -40.39
C PHE A 90 -21.35 -0.95 -40.75
N SER A 91 -22.22 -1.15 -39.76
CA SER A 91 -23.68 -1.18 -39.96
C SER A 91 -24.24 0.18 -40.37
N ARG A 92 -23.71 1.28 -39.83
CA ARG A 92 -24.07 2.65 -40.26
C ARG A 92 -23.59 2.95 -41.68
N SER A 93 -22.38 2.51 -42.03
CA SER A 93 -21.80 2.69 -43.37
C SER A 93 -22.56 1.90 -44.44
N ARG A 94 -23.16 0.76 -44.06
CA ARG A 94 -24.01 -0.07 -44.93
C ARG A 94 -25.49 0.26 -44.85
N SER A 95 -25.90 1.36 -44.21
CA SER A 95 -27.28 1.82 -44.28
C SER A 95 -27.70 1.86 -45.75
N PRO A 96 -28.62 0.97 -46.18
CA PRO A 96 -29.16 1.04 -47.51
C PRO A 96 -30.06 2.27 -47.43
N PHE A 97 -29.54 3.42 -47.86
CA PHE A 97 -30.40 4.51 -48.26
C PHE A 97 -31.42 3.88 -49.19
N SER A 98 -32.63 3.72 -48.65
CA SER A 98 -33.80 3.25 -49.35
C SER A 98 -33.98 4.18 -50.53
N ARG A 99 -33.41 3.78 -51.67
CA ARG A 99 -33.71 4.40 -52.96
C ARG A 99 -35.12 3.97 -53.26
N ASN A 100 -36.06 4.70 -52.66
CA ASN A 100 -37.45 4.71 -53.01
C ASN A 100 -37.52 5.13 -54.48
N ARG A 101 -37.38 4.16 -55.40
CA ARG A 101 -37.67 4.33 -56.82
C ARG A 101 -39.18 4.31 -57.00
N SER A 102 -39.87 5.23 -56.33
CA SER A 102 -41.21 5.63 -56.67
C SER A 102 -41.09 6.86 -57.57
N ASN A 103 -41.62 6.73 -58.79
CA ASN A 103 -41.88 7.79 -59.76
C ASN A 103 -40.70 8.26 -60.63
N GLN A 104 -40.52 7.62 -61.79
CA GLN A 104 -40.12 8.36 -63.01
C GLN A 104 -40.66 7.64 -64.27
N ARG A 105 -41.85 8.11 -64.69
CA ARG A 105 -42.34 8.41 -66.06
C ARG A 105 -41.95 7.44 -67.18
N LEU A 106 -42.94 6.84 -67.85
CA LEU A 106 -43.57 7.31 -69.11
C LEU A 106 -44.73 6.39 -69.49
#